data_AF-A0A1M5CVS3-F1
#
_entry.id   AF-A0A1M5CVS3-F1
#
_cell.length_a   1.000
_cell.length_b   1.000
_cell.length_c   1.000
_cell.angle_alpha   90.00
_cell.angle_beta   90.00
_cell.angle_gamma   90.00
#
_symmetry.space_group_name_H-M   'P 1'
#
loop_
_entity.id
_entity.type
_entity.pdbx_description
1 polymer ?
#
loop_
_entity_poly.entity_id
_entity_poly.type
_entity_poly.pdbx_seq_one_letter_code
_entity_poly.pdbx_strand_id
1 'polypeptide(L)'
;MERYGVIIHHAAALVIARRAIGFTERITSELKQKIRIIKEKLDQKVDSLPGEGKGMTDAVKRLFNRLEGKIPVHNGLTRFKQESFYSVWHELKQLALSSR
;
A
#
# COMPACT_ATOMS: atom_id res chain seq x y z
N MET A 1 1.51 -13.98 -20.27
CA MET A 1 0.22 -13.90 -19.55
C MET A 1 0.28 -14.49 -18.13
N GLU A 2 1.17 -15.45 -17.85
CA GLU A 2 1.27 -16.14 -16.54
C GLU A 2 1.51 -15.22 -15.33
N ARG A 3 2.34 -14.17 -15.47
CA ARG A 3 2.64 -13.22 -14.39
C ARG A 3 1.40 -12.50 -13.84
N TYR A 4 0.42 -12.19 -14.68
CA TYR A 4 -0.81 -11.52 -14.24
C TYR A 4 -1.75 -12.51 -13.52
N GLY A 5 -1.78 -13.77 -13.95
CA GLY A 5 -2.52 -14.84 -13.27
C GLY A 5 -2.05 -15.04 -11.84
N VAL A 6 -0.73 -15.08 -11.61
CA VAL A 6 -0.15 -15.20 -10.25
C VAL A 6 -0.57 -14.03 -9.36
N ILE A 7 -0.52 -12.79 -9.87
CA ILE A 7 -0.92 -11.59 -9.12
C ILE A 7 -2.42 -11.60 -8.81
N ILE A 8 -3.26 -12.06 -9.74
CA ILE A 8 -4.71 -12.19 -9.54
C ILE A 8 -5.02 -13.26 -8.47
N HIS A 9 -4.34 -14.41 -8.48
CA HIS A 9 -4.53 -15.46 -7.48
C HIS A 9 -4.06 -15.04 -6.08
N HIS A 10 -2.93 -14.34 -5.96
CA HIS A 10 -2.46 -13.83 -4.67
C HIS A 10 -3.40 -12.75 -4.12
N ALA A 11 -3.91 -11.87 -4.99
CA ALA A 11 -4.91 -10.89 -4.59
C ALA A 11 -6.23 -11.55 -4.15
N ALA A 12 -6.68 -12.59 -4.85
CA ALA A 12 -7.86 -13.35 -4.47
C ALA A 12 -7.67 -14.09 -3.13
N ALA A 13 -6.53 -14.76 -2.94
CA ALA A 13 -6.17 -15.45 -1.70
C ALA A 13 -6.11 -14.47 -0.52
N LEU A 14 -5.53 -13.28 -0.72
CA LEU A 14 -5.52 -12.23 0.28
C LEU A 14 -6.95 -11.80 0.62
N VAL A 15 -7.80 -11.50 -0.35
CA VAL A 15 -9.20 -11.11 -0.08
C VAL A 15 -9.99 -12.20 0.66
N ILE A 16 -9.80 -13.47 0.30
CA ILE A 16 -10.45 -14.61 0.96
C ILE A 16 -9.96 -14.74 2.41
N ALA A 17 -8.65 -14.71 2.65
CA ALA A 17 -8.07 -14.80 3.99
C ALA A 17 -8.58 -13.67 4.90
N ARG A 18 -8.68 -12.46 4.35
CA ARG A 18 -9.17 -11.27 5.05
C ARG A 18 -10.64 -11.36 5.44
N ARG A 19 -11.44 -11.90 4.54
CA ARG A 19 -12.85 -12.20 4.80
C ARG A 19 -13.01 -13.29 5.86
N ALA A 20 -12.17 -14.32 5.83
CA ALA A 20 -12.18 -15.41 6.81
C ALA A 20 -11.84 -14.93 8.23
N ILE A 21 -10.93 -13.97 8.38
CA ILE A 21 -10.58 -13.36 9.69
C ILE A 21 -11.50 -12.18 10.08
N GLY A 22 -12.61 -11.98 9.36
CA GLY A 22 -13.59 -10.94 9.63
C GLY A 22 -13.07 -9.50 9.48
N PHE A 23 -12.01 -9.29 8.69
CA PHE A 23 -11.36 -7.99 8.49
C PHE A 23 -10.95 -7.29 9.81
N THR A 24 -10.57 -8.07 10.81
CA THR A 24 -10.07 -7.58 12.12
C THR A 24 -8.67 -6.98 12.08
N GLU A 25 -8.12 -6.81 10.87
CA GLU A 25 -6.73 -6.44 10.61
C GLU A 25 -6.49 -4.98 10.99
N ARG A 26 -5.64 -4.78 11.98
CA ARG A 26 -5.21 -3.44 12.36
C ARG A 26 -3.95 -3.06 11.61
N ILE A 27 -3.84 -1.80 11.24
CA ILE A 27 -2.56 -1.21 10.85
C ILE A 27 -1.66 -1.19 12.08
N THR A 28 -0.69 -2.10 12.12
CA THR A 28 0.28 -2.24 13.21
C THR A 28 1.31 -1.12 13.17
N SER A 29 1.95 -0.87 14.31
CA SER A 29 3.11 0.04 14.39
C SER A 29 4.24 -0.40 13.44
N GLU A 30 4.48 -1.71 13.33
CA GLU A 30 5.48 -2.28 12.42
C GLU A 30 5.20 -1.94 10.96
N LEU A 31 3.93 -2.06 10.53
CA LEU A 31 3.54 -1.72 9.16
C LEU A 31 3.74 -0.22 8.90
N LYS A 32 3.37 0.65 9.86
CA LYS A 32 3.62 2.10 9.77
C LYS A 32 5.12 2.40 9.61
N GLN A 33 5.96 1.73 10.39
CA GLN A 33 7.41 1.89 10.33
C GLN A 33 7.99 1.42 9.00
N LYS A 34 7.55 0.27 8.49
CA LYS A 34 7.96 -0.24 7.16
C LYS A 34 7.62 0.75 6.05
N ILE A 35 6.41 1.32 6.06
CA ILE A 35 5.98 2.32 5.08
C ILE A 35 6.86 3.58 5.16
N ARG A 36 7.15 4.04 6.38
CA ARG A 36 8.05 5.19 6.60
C ARG A 36 9.45 4.94 6.05
N ILE A 37 10.04 3.77 6.33
CA ILE A 37 11.38 3.40 5.81
C ILE A 37 11.38 3.35 4.28
N ILE A 38 10.32 2.81 3.66
CA ILE A 38 10.20 2.77 2.20
C ILE A 38 10.13 4.19 1.63
N LYS A 39 9.36 5.09 2.25
CA LYS A 39 9.30 6.50 1.86
C LYS A 39 10.68 7.16 1.93
N GLU A 40 11.36 7.05 3.07
CA GLU A 40 12.70 7.61 3.28
C GLU A 40 13.72 7.07 2.27
N LYS A 41 13.69 5.76 1.96
CA LYS A 41 14.56 5.15 0.93
C LYS A 41 14.26 5.66 -0.48
N LEU A 42 13.01 5.93 -0.79
CA LEU A 42 12.61 6.47 -2.09
C LEU A 42 13.00 7.95 -2.21
N ASP A 43 12.85 8.73 -1.15
CA ASP A 43 13.28 10.13 -1.09
C ASP A 43 14.82 10.24 -1.24
N GLN A 44 15.60 9.40 -0.54
CA GLN A 44 17.07 9.36 -0.68
C GLN A 44 17.55 9.00 -2.10
N LYS A 45 16.77 8.22 -2.86
CA LYS A 45 17.11 7.91 -4.26
C LYS A 45 16.86 9.09 -5.22
N VAL A 46 16.03 10.06 -4.83
CA VAL A 46 15.72 11.24 -5.66
C VAL A 46 16.88 12.24 -5.70
N ASP A 47 17.71 12.31 -4.65
CA ASP A 47 18.88 13.20 -4.61
C ASP A 47 19.96 12.84 -5.65
N SER A 48 19.88 11.64 -6.25
CA SER A 48 20.78 11.15 -7.29
C SER A 48 20.15 11.23 -8.70
N LEU A 49 19.94 12.45 -9.21
CA LEU A 49 19.51 12.84 -10.57
C LEU A 49 18.21 12.18 -11.10
N PRO A 50 17.30 12.95 -11.72
CA PRO A 50 16.04 12.41 -12.27
C PRO A 50 16.32 11.64 -13.57
N GLY A 51 16.73 10.38 -13.46
CA GLY A 51 16.76 9.45 -14.58
C GLY A 51 15.42 8.72 -14.71
N GLU A 52 14.97 8.46 -15.93
CA GLU A 52 13.83 7.56 -16.17
C GLU A 52 14.07 6.23 -15.43
N GLY A 53 13.18 5.88 -14.50
CA GLY A 53 13.30 4.67 -13.67
C GLY A 53 14.10 4.82 -12.36
N LYS A 54 14.58 6.02 -12.00
CA LYS A 54 15.22 6.31 -10.70
C LYS A 54 14.46 7.39 -9.93
N GLY A 55 14.01 7.03 -8.72
CA GLY A 55 13.36 7.94 -7.78
C GLY A 55 11.84 7.76 -7.66
N MET A 56 11.23 8.57 -6.81
CA MET A 56 9.81 8.53 -6.51
C MET A 56 8.99 9.20 -7.63
N THR A 57 8.24 8.42 -8.41
CA THR A 57 7.34 8.98 -9.44
C THR A 57 6.21 9.80 -8.80
N ASP A 58 5.63 10.75 -9.54
CA ASP A 58 4.51 11.56 -9.05
C ASP A 58 3.27 10.72 -8.70
N ALA A 59 3.13 9.53 -9.29
CA ALA A 59 2.09 8.58 -8.92
C ALA A 59 2.35 7.97 -7.54
N VAL A 60 3.60 7.55 -7.27
CA VAL A 60 4.02 7.01 -5.97
C VAL A 60 3.95 8.09 -4.88
N LYS A 61 4.37 9.33 -5.16
CA LYS A 61 4.19 10.49 -4.26
C LYS A 61 2.74 10.65 -3.83
N ARG A 62 1.82 10.65 -4.80
CA ARG A 62 0.38 10.75 -4.54
C ARG A 62 -0.16 9.59 -3.68
N LEU A 63 0.32 8.36 -3.90
CA LEU A 63 -0.04 7.21 -3.08
C LEU A 63 0.41 7.37 -1.62
N PHE A 64 1.64 7.83 -1.39
CA PHE A 64 2.14 8.08 -0.03
C PHE A 64 1.35 9.17 0.69
N ASN A 65 1.03 10.28 0.03
CA ASN A 65 0.22 11.34 0.62
C ASN A 65 -1.18 10.83 1.04
N ARG A 66 -1.79 9.96 0.21
CA ARG A 66 -3.08 9.31 0.56
C ARG A 66 -2.93 8.35 1.74
N LEU A 67 -1.85 7.56 1.78
CA LEU A 67 -1.56 6.65 2.88
C LEU A 67 -1.34 7.40 4.19
N GLU A 68 -0.61 8.52 4.18
CA GLU A 68 -0.38 9.36 5.37
C GLU A 68 -1.69 9.91 5.94
N GLY A 69 -2.65 10.28 5.10
CA GLY A 69 -3.98 10.70 5.57
C GLY A 69 -4.84 9.55 6.11
N LYS A 70 -4.75 8.36 5.52
CA LYS A 70 -5.66 7.24 5.83
C LYS A 70 -5.16 6.33 6.97
N ILE A 71 -3.85 6.13 7.09
CA ILE A 71 -3.22 5.24 8.09
C ILE A 71 -3.56 5.60 9.55
N PRO A 72 -3.50 6.88 9.97
CA PRO A 72 -3.74 7.25 11.37
C PRO A 72 -5.16 6.94 11.81
N VAL A 73 -6.13 7.12 10.91
CA VAL A 73 -7.56 6.99 11.23
C VAL A 73 -8.11 5.58 10.98
N HIS A 74 -7.42 4.75 10.19
CA HIS A 74 -7.95 3.46 9.71
C HIS A 74 -8.47 2.55 10.82
N ASN A 75 -7.70 2.39 11.90
CA ASN A 75 -8.06 1.49 13.00
C ASN A 75 -9.30 1.96 13.79
N GLY A 76 -9.66 3.25 13.70
CA GLY A 76 -10.87 3.81 14.33
C GLY A 76 -12.08 3.89 13.39
N LEU A 77 -11.92 3.52 12.12
CA LEU A 77 -13.03 3.48 11.18
C LEU A 77 -13.96 2.29 11.45
N THR A 78 -15.23 2.44 11.10
CA THR A 78 -16.18 1.31 11.09
C THR A 78 -15.72 0.24 10.10
N ARG A 79 -16.11 -1.01 10.36
CA ARG A 79 -15.79 -2.16 9.51
C ARG A 79 -16.07 -1.91 8.03
N PHE A 80 -17.26 -1.37 7.70
CA PHE A 80 -17.64 -1.00 6.33
C PHE A 80 -16.66 -0.02 5.67
N LYS A 81 -16.14 0.96 6.42
CA LYS A 81 -15.15 1.93 5.91
C LYS A 81 -13.74 1.32 5.79
N GLN A 82 -13.38 0.37 6.66
CA GLN A 82 -12.12 -0.37 6.56
C GLN A 82 -12.09 -1.30 5.34
N GLU A 83 -13.22 -1.90 5.01
CA GLU A 83 -13.41 -2.84 3.89
C GLU A 83 -13.66 -2.15 2.55
N SER A 84 -13.89 -0.83 2.55
CA SER A 84 -14.13 -0.04 1.35
C SER A 84 -13.08 -0.30 0.25
N PHE A 85 -13.54 -0.27 -1.00
CA PHE A 85 -12.67 -0.42 -2.17
C PHE A 85 -11.52 0.58 -2.18
N TYR A 86 -11.69 1.78 -1.61
CA TYR A 86 -10.66 2.83 -1.52
C TYR A 86 -10.03 2.93 -0.13
N SER A 87 -10.04 1.84 0.64
CA SER A 87 -9.41 1.76 1.97
C SER A 87 -7.87 1.89 1.89
N VAL A 88 -7.21 1.96 3.06
CA VAL A 88 -5.74 1.90 3.17
C VAL A 88 -5.17 0.72 2.40
N TRP A 89 -5.87 -0.40 2.40
CA TRP A 89 -5.45 -1.63 1.73
C TRP A 89 -5.36 -1.51 0.22
N HIS A 90 -6.27 -0.74 -0.37
CA HIS A 90 -6.20 -0.41 -1.80
C HIS A 90 -4.91 0.35 -2.12
N GLU A 91 -4.62 1.39 -1.35
CA GLU A 91 -3.42 2.21 -1.55
C GLU A 91 -2.14 1.39 -1.34
N LEU A 92 -2.11 0.51 -0.34
CA LEU A 92 -0.98 -0.42 -0.11
C LEU A 92 -0.79 -1.39 -1.28
N LYS A 93 -1.89 -1.91 -1.85
CA LYS A 93 -1.83 -2.74 -3.05
C LYS A 93 -1.25 -1.97 -4.23
N GLN A 94 -1.70 -0.73 -4.46
CA GLN A 94 -1.17 0.11 -5.54
C GLN A 94 0.32 0.43 -5.35
N LEU A 95 0.75 0.67 -4.11
CA LEU A 95 2.15 0.88 -3.77
C LEU A 95 3.01 -0.35 -4.09
N ALA A 96 2.52 -1.54 -3.74
CA ALA A 96 3.22 -2.80 -4.05
C ALA A 96 3.32 -3.05 -5.57
N LEU A 97 2.28 -2.71 -6.33
CA LEU A 97 2.29 -2.83 -7.80
C LEU A 97 3.23 -1.82 -8.47
N SER A 98 3.42 -0.66 -7.85
CA SER A 98 4.29 0.41 -8.36
C SER A 98 5.78 0.18 -8.03
N SER A 99 6.09 -0.68 -7.06
CA SER A 99 7.46 -0.96 -6.61
C SER A 99 8.14 -2.07 -7.44
N ARG A 100 7.84 -2.15 -8.75
CA ARG A 100 8.39 -3.17 -9.67
C ARG A 100 9.85 -2.92 -10.04
#